data_AF-A0A4V1W4E3-F1
#
_entry.id   AF-A0A4V1W4E3-F1
#
_cell.length_a   1.000
_cell.length_b   1.000
_cell.length_c   1.000
_cell.angle_alpha   90.00
_cell.angle_beta   90.00
_cell.angle_gamma   90.00
#
_symmetry.space_group_name_H-M   'P 1'
#
loop_
_entity.id
_entity.type
_entity.pdbx_description
1 polymer ?
#
loop_
_entity_poly.entity_id
_entity_poly.type
_entity_poly.pdbx_seq_one_letter_code
_entity_poly.pdbx_strand_id
1 'polypeptide(L)' 'LLNENGVTEWTPLFYEDHPAREFCVQYGESDLAFLARLWAEEGIFFFERFAADSPEQKLTLCDDVAGLSQAGE' A
#
# COMPACT_ATOMS: atom_id res chain seq x y z
N LEU A 1 7.41 4.52 -8.14
CA LEU A 1 6.99 3.12 -8.41
C LEU A 1 5.50 2.94 -8.68
N LEU A 2 4.56 3.18 -7.74
CA LEU A 2 3.12 3.00 -8.02
C LEU A 2 2.65 3.81 -9.24
N ASN A 3 2.93 5.12 -9.24
CA ASN A 3 2.62 6.01 -10.37
C ASN A 3 3.32 5.60 -11.67
N GLU A 4 4.58 5.15 -11.59
CA GLU A 4 5.33 4.67 -12.76
C GLU A 4 4.73 3.41 -13.38
N ASN A 5 4.08 2.57 -12.57
CA ASN A 5 3.36 1.37 -13.00
C ASN A 5 1.88 1.64 -13.33
N GLY A 6 1.45 2.91 -13.35
CA GLY A 6 0.07 3.29 -13.66
C GLY A 6 -0.94 3.07 -12.52
N VAL A 7 -0.48 2.68 -11.33
CA VAL A 7 -1.32 2.56 -10.13
C VAL A 7 -1.48 3.95 -9.52
N THR A 8 -2.54 4.64 -9.95
CA THR A 8 -2.83 6.03 -9.57
C THR A 8 -3.90 6.13 -8.48
N GLU A 9 -4.85 5.19 -8.47
CA GLU A 9 -5.93 5.11 -7.49
C GLU A 9 -5.50 4.29 -6.25
N TRP A 10 -4.90 4.98 -5.28
CA TRP A 10 -4.51 4.38 -4.01
C TRP A 10 -4.74 5.32 -2.82
N THR A 11 -4.85 4.75 -1.62
CA THR A 11 -5.10 5.52 -0.39
C THR A 11 -4.21 5.01 0.75
N PRO A 12 -3.48 5.91 1.44
CA PRO A 12 -2.77 5.59 2.66
C PRO A 12 -3.71 5.65 3.88
N LEU A 13 -3.69 4.61 4.70
CA LEU A 13 -4.30 4.55 6.03
C LEU A 13 -3.20 4.24 7.05
N PHE A 14 -2.34 5.23 7.30
CA PHE A 14 -1.24 5.11 8.24
C PHE A 14 -1.59 5.80 9.56
N TYR A 15 -1.35 5.12 10.67
CA TYR A 15 -1.55 5.61 12.03
C TYR A 15 -0.22 5.93 12.72
N GLU A 16 0.90 5.49 12.16
CA GLU A 16 2.25 5.78 12.62
C GLU A 16 3.06 6.56 11.58
N ASP A 17 4.10 7.26 12.04
CA ASP A 17 5.06 7.92 11.14
C ASP A 17 6.03 6.88 10.57
N HIS A 18 6.14 6.82 9.24
CA HIS A 18 7.12 6.00 8.53
C HIS A 18 8.29 6.88 8.04
N PRO A 19 9.42 6.93 8.75
CA PRO A 19 10.52 7.83 8.43
C PRO A 19 11.18 7.45 7.10
N ALA A 20 11.68 8.47 6.40
CA ALA A 20 12.45 8.26 5.17
C ALA A 20 13.72 7.44 5.46
N ARG A 21 14.00 6.47 4.59
CA ARG A 21 15.18 5.62 4.69
C ARG A 21 16.42 6.36 4.19
N GLU A 22 17.51 6.28 4.93
CA GLU A 22 18.80 6.87 4.52
C GLU A 22 19.37 6.19 3.27
N PHE A 23 19.12 4.89 3.11
CA PHE A 23 19.54 4.12 1.94
C PHE A 23 18.49 3.09 1.55
N CYS A 24 18.14 3.03 0.27
CA CYS A 24 17.16 2.09 -0.26
C CYS A 24 17.52 1.72 -1.70
N VAL A 25 17.72 0.43 -1.98
CA VAL A 25 18.11 -0.07 -3.31
C VAL A 25 17.20 -1.21 -3.71
N GLN A 26 16.76 -1.15 -4.97
CA GLN A 26 16.11 -2.25 -5.68
C GLN A 26 17.16 -2.97 -6.52
N TYR A 27 17.42 -4.26 -6.27
CA TYR A 27 18.42 -5.03 -7.00
C TYR A 27 17.98 -6.47 -7.22
N GLY A 28 17.87 -6.88 -8.48
CA GLY A 28 17.51 -8.25 -8.85
C GLY A 28 16.07 -8.66 -8.49
N GLU A 29 15.18 -7.69 -8.24
CA GLU A 29 13.78 -7.91 -7.86
C GLU A 29 12.83 -7.01 -8.68
N SER A 30 11.57 -7.46 -8.84
CA SER A 30 10.54 -6.67 -9.51
C SER A 30 10.03 -5.52 -8.63
N ASP A 31 9.38 -4.52 -9.23
CA ASP A 31 8.81 -3.38 -8.50
C ASP A 31 7.83 -3.81 -7.40
N LEU A 32 6.98 -4.81 -7.69
CA LEU A 32 6.05 -5.36 -6.70
C LEU A 32 6.79 -6.06 -5.55
N ALA A 33 7.82 -6.85 -5.86
CA ALA A 33 8.60 -7.54 -4.82
C ALA A 33 9.33 -6.53 -3.92
N PHE A 34 9.90 -5.49 -4.52
CA PHE A 34 10.55 -4.40 -3.81
C PHE A 34 9.58 -3.65 -2.89
N LEU A 35 8.44 -3.21 -3.40
CA LEU A 35 7.41 -2.51 -2.62
C LEU A 35 6.87 -3.40 -1.50
N ALA A 36 6.51 -4.66 -1.79
CA ALA A 36 5.99 -5.59 -0.80
C ALA A 36 6.98 -5.85 0.33
N ARG A 37 8.27 -5.97 0.00
CA ARG A 37 9.34 -6.11 0.99
C ARG A 37 9.46 -4.86 1.87
N LEU A 38 9.49 -3.65 1.27
CA LEU A 38 9.56 -2.40 2.03
C LEU A 38 8.35 -2.20 2.94
N TRP A 39 7.15 -2.45 2.45
CA TRP A 39 5.93 -2.34 3.24
C TRP A 39 5.92 -3.33 4.40
N ALA A 40 6.30 -4.59 4.16
CA ALA A 40 6.38 -5.60 5.21
C ALA A 40 7.41 -5.25 6.30
N GLU A 41 8.56 -4.64 5.95
CA GLU A 41 9.54 -4.17 6.91
C GLU A 41 9.00 -3.06 7.84
N GLU A 42 8.02 -2.28 7.36
CA GLU A 42 7.33 -1.22 8.11
C GLU A 42 6.01 -1.68 8.75
N GLY A 43 5.66 -2.97 8.66
CA GLY A 43 4.35 -3.47 9.14
C GLY A 43 3.16 -3.07 8.28
N ILE A 44 3.39 -2.47 7.11
CA ILE A 44 2.34 -2.07 6.17
C ILE A 44 1.85 -3.29 5.40
N PHE A 45 0.55 -3.55 5.47
CA PHE A 45 -0.17 -4.49 4.63
C PHE A 45 -1.03 -3.73 3.61
N PHE A 46 -1.54 -4.44 2.60
CA PHE A 46 -2.36 -3.83 1.56
C PHE A 46 -3.51 -4.72 1.12
N PHE A 47 -4.57 -4.08 0.66
CA PHE A 47 -5.77 -4.73 0.16
C PHE A 47 -6.51 -3.85 -0.83
N GLU A 48 -7.42 -4.44 -1.59
CA GLU A 48 -8.25 -3.74 -2.56
C GLU A 48 -9.61 -3.40 -1.95
N ARG A 49 -10.07 -2.18 -2.21
CA ARG A 49 -11.43 -1.73 -1.90
C ARG A 49 -12.21 -1.58 -3.19
N PHE A 50 -13.36 -2.22 -3.23
CA PHE A 50 -14.31 -2.14 -4.33
C PHE A 50 -15.44 -1.22 -3.92
N ALA A 51 -15.83 -0.30 -4.81
CA ALA A 51 -17.08 0.41 -4.64
C ALA A 51 -18.25 -0.51 -4.99
N ALA A 52 -19.24 -0.64 -4.10
CA ALA A 52 -20.38 -1.55 -4.31
C ALA A 52 -21.14 -1.30 -5.63
N ASP A 53 -21.26 -0.02 -6.01
CA ASP A 53 -22.06 0.42 -7.15
C ASP A 53 -21.21 0.92 -8.33
N SER A 54 -19.90 0.65 -8.36
CA SER A 54 -19.04 1.10 -9.45
C SER A 54 -17.87 0.15 -9.72
N PRO A 55 -17.29 0.14 -10.93
CA PRO A 55 -16.11 -0.65 -11.23
C PRO A 55 -14.82 -0.09 -10.61
N GLU A 56 -14.90 0.99 -9.82
CA GLU A 56 -13.72 1.57 -9.18
C GLU A 56 -13.14 0.61 -8.13
N GLN A 57 -11.84 0.39 -8.26
CA GLN A 57 -11.02 -0.43 -7.38
C GLN A 57 -9.85 0.41 -6.90
N LYS A 58 -9.66 0.50 -5.58
CA LYS A 58 -8.60 1.31 -4.97
C LYS A 58 -7.68 0.44 -4.14
N LEU A 59 -6.38 0.60 -4.35
CA LEU A 59 -5.35 -0.01 -3.49
C LEU A 59 -5.29 0.75 -2.17
N THR A 60 -5.45 0.05 -1.05
CA THR A 60 -5.28 0.63 0.28
C THR A 60 -4.00 0.10 0.90
N LEU A 61 -3.14 0.99 1.38
CA LEU A 61 -1.98 0.66 2.21
C LEU A 61 -2.32 0.98 3.66
N CYS A 62 -2.06 0.07 4.59
CA CYS A 62 -2.48 0.19 5.99
C CYS A 62 -1.46 -0.43 6.94
N ASP A 63 -1.23 0.20 8.09
CA ASP A 63 -0.30 -0.27 9.14
C ASP A 63 -1.04 -0.81 10.39
N ASP A 64 -2.28 -0.37 10.64
CA ASP A 64 -3.08 -0.78 11.80
C ASP A 64 -4.37 -1.55 11.42
N VAL A 65 -4.75 -2.53 12.25
CA VAL A 65 -5.98 -3.33 12.09
C VAL A 65 -7.25 -2.46 12.08
N ALA A 66 -7.24 -1.29 12.73
CA ALA A 66 -8.33 -0.33 12.71
C ALA A 66 -8.71 0.08 11.28
N GLY A 67 -7.75 0.14 10.35
CA GLY A 67 -8.04 0.43 8.93
C GLY A 67 -8.87 -0.65 8.22
N LEU A 68 -8.93 -1.88 8.75
CA LEU A 68 -9.79 -2.94 8.22
C LEU A 68 -11.26 -2.76 8.60
N SER A 69 -11.57 -2.03 9.67
CA SER A 69 -12.98 -1.79 10.07
C SER A 69 -13.76 -1.01 9.02
N GLN A 70 -13.10 -0.11 8.29
CA GLN A 70 -13.68 0.58 7.13
C GLN A 70 -13.81 -0.32 5.90
N ALA A 71 -13.18 -1.52 5.86
CA ALA A 71 -13.14 -2.41 4.69
C ALA A 71 -14.34 -3.35 4.57
N GLY A 72 -15.25 -3.33 5.54
CA GLY A 72 -16.44 -4.16 5.58
C GLY A 72 -17.68 -3.40 6.02
N GLU A 73 -18.15 -2.47 5.18
CA GLU A 73 -19.55 -2.03 5.09
C GLU A 73 -19.94 -1.88 3.63
#